data_AF-A0A7J9YLQ6-F1
#
_entry.id   AF-A0A7J9YLQ6-F1
#
_cell.length_a   1.000
_cell.length_b   1.000
_cell.length_c   1.000
_cell.angle_alpha   90.00
_cell.angle_beta   90.00
_cell.angle_gamma   90.00
#
_symmetry.space_group_name_H-M   'P 1'
#
loop_
_entity.id
_entity.type
_entity.pdbx_description
1 polymer ?
#
loop_
_entity_poly.entity_id
_entity_poly.type
_entity_poly.pdbx_seq_one_letter_code
_entity_poly.pdbx_strand_id
1 'polypeptide(L)'
;MTDRDLIPLQDVAAGNLLFHTGRWGGPAGYRWCGPDGEEAGQVPGWEEVQLDRLRTLGLIAIETRRGPFDRKVTVTAQGLAELHLAQAA
;
A
#
# COMPACT_ATOMS: atom_id res chain seq x y z
N MET A 1 -15.66 7.00 0.95
CA MET A 1 -14.85 5.78 1.00
C MET A 1 -15.77 4.57 0.98
N THR A 2 -15.43 3.47 0.29
CA THR A 2 -16.23 2.23 0.30
C THR A 2 -15.57 1.16 1.16
N ASP A 3 -16.30 0.11 1.58
CA ASP A 3 -15.71 -1.04 2.29
C ASP A 3 -14.53 -1.66 1.54
N ARG A 4 -14.58 -1.64 0.19
CA ARG A 4 -13.51 -2.12 -0.68
C ARG A 4 -12.25 -1.24 -0.67
N ASP A 5 -12.37 0.02 -0.27
CA ASP A 5 -11.24 0.94 -0.12
C ASP A 5 -10.69 0.90 1.33
N LEU A 6 -11.51 0.48 2.30
CA LEU A 6 -11.17 0.51 3.73
C LEU A 6 -10.13 -0.55 4.10
N ILE A 7 -10.30 -1.80 3.64
CA ILE A 7 -9.37 -2.90 3.96
C ILE A 7 -7.96 -2.59 3.44
N PRO A 8 -7.75 -2.24 2.16
CA PRO A 8 -6.40 -1.91 1.68
C PRO A 8 -5.77 -0.71 2.38
N LEU A 9 -6.58 0.29 2.78
CA LEU A 9 -6.09 1.44 3.53
C LEU A 9 -5.63 1.05 4.95
N GLN A 10 -6.32 0.11 5.60
CA GLN A 10 -5.91 -0.46 6.89
C GLN A 10 -4.60 -1.25 6.76
N ASP A 11 -4.46 -2.06 5.71
CA ASP A 11 -3.23 -2.82 5.46
C ASP A 11 -2.03 -1.91 5.23
N VAL A 12 -2.20 -0.82 4.49
CA VAL A 12 -1.15 0.21 4.35
C VAL A 12 -0.83 0.87 5.68
N ALA A 13 -1.85 1.21 6.49
CA ALA A 13 -1.64 1.83 7.80
C ALA A 13 -0.92 0.90 8.79
N ALA A 14 -1.14 -0.42 8.67
CA ALA A 14 -0.44 -1.45 9.44
C ALA A 14 1.00 -1.71 8.95
N GLY A 15 1.41 -1.16 7.80
CA GLY A 15 2.72 -1.39 7.21
C GLY A 15 2.85 -2.75 6.51
N ASN A 16 1.72 -3.35 6.12
CA ASN A 16 1.67 -4.68 5.50
C ASN A 16 2.03 -4.66 4.01
N LEU A 17 2.38 -3.51 3.43
CA LEU A 17 2.60 -3.39 1.99
C LEU A 17 3.94 -2.76 1.61
N LEU A 18 4.52 -3.38 0.59
CA LEU A 18 5.66 -2.89 -0.17
C LEU A 18 5.22 -2.62 -1.62
N PHE A 19 6.00 -1.83 -2.33
CA PHE A 19 5.89 -1.64 -3.77
C PHE A 19 7.22 -1.96 -4.43
N HIS A 20 7.22 -2.96 -5.30
CA HIS A 20 8.37 -3.32 -6.11
C HIS A 20 8.46 -2.39 -7.32
N THR A 21 9.60 -1.72 -7.52
CA THR A 21 9.75 -0.76 -8.63
C THR A 21 9.92 -1.44 -10.00
N GLY A 22 10.05 -2.76 -10.02
CA GLY A 22 10.40 -3.54 -11.20
C GLY A 22 11.89 -3.47 -11.53
N ARG A 23 12.31 -4.42 -12.36
CA ARG A 23 13.69 -4.70 -12.84
C ARG A 23 14.54 -5.45 -11.80
N TRP A 24 15.19 -6.54 -12.25
CA TRP A 24 16.04 -7.45 -11.45
C TRP A 24 15.38 -7.91 -10.13
N GLY A 25 14.31 -8.71 -10.23
CA GLY A 25 13.57 -9.21 -9.06
C GLY A 25 12.09 -9.52 -9.37
N GLY A 26 11.55 -8.93 -10.44
CA GLY A 26 10.21 -9.25 -10.93
C GLY A 26 9.54 -8.07 -11.64
N PRO A 27 8.26 -8.22 -12.02
CA PRO A 27 7.44 -7.11 -12.47
C PRO A 27 7.19 -6.13 -11.32
N ALA A 28 7.03 -4.85 -11.67
CA ALA A 28 6.58 -3.84 -10.73
C ALA A 28 5.18 -4.16 -10.22
N GLY A 29 4.88 -3.82 -8.97
CA GLY A 29 3.58 -4.10 -8.36
C GLY A 29 3.63 -4.07 -6.84
N TYR A 30 2.46 -4.19 -6.22
CA TYR A 30 2.33 -4.22 -4.77
C TYR A 30 2.64 -5.62 -4.23
N ARG A 31 3.29 -5.65 -3.08
CA ARG A 31 3.71 -6.89 -2.41
C ARG A 31 3.28 -6.87 -0.95
N TRP A 32 2.87 -8.02 -0.45
CA TRP A 32 2.69 -8.21 0.97
C TRP A 32 4.03 -8.15 1.68
N CYS A 33 4.02 -7.55 2.87
CA CYS A 33 5.15 -7.42 3.76
C CYS A 33 5.01 -8.46 4.88
N GLY A 34 6.03 -9.29 5.07
CA GLY A 34 6.09 -10.25 6.15
C GLY A 34 6.34 -9.59 7.51
N PRO A 35 6.20 -10.34 8.61
CA PRO A 35 6.48 -9.83 9.97
C PRO A 35 7.92 -9.34 10.18
N ASP A 36 8.85 -9.81 9.36
CA ASP A 36 10.27 -9.42 9.33
C ASP A 36 10.54 -8.20 8.43
N GLY A 37 9.54 -7.71 7.71
CA GLY A 37 9.66 -6.59 6.78
C GLY A 37 10.04 -6.98 5.34
N GLU A 38 10.15 -8.28 5.05
CA GLU A 38 10.53 -8.81 3.74
C GLU A 38 9.31 -9.06 2.84
N GLU A 39 9.53 -9.28 1.54
CA GLU A 39 8.45 -9.63 0.61
C GLU A 39 7.83 -11.00 0.96
N ALA A 40 6.50 -11.01 1.11
CA ALA A 40 5.71 -12.19 1.46
C ALA A 40 4.71 -12.59 0.35
N GLY A 41 4.87 -12.05 -0.87
CA GLY A 41 4.09 -12.42 -2.04
C GLY A 41 3.46 -11.23 -2.77
N GLN A 42 2.83 -11.53 -3.91
CA GLN A 42 2.14 -10.53 -4.72
C GLN A 42 0.74 -10.21 -4.17
N VAL A 43 0.40 -8.93 -4.20
CA VAL A 43 -0.98 -8.49 -3.98
C VAL A 43 -1.83 -8.90 -5.20
N PRO A 44 -3.04 -9.44 -5.00
CA PRO A 44 -3.93 -9.78 -6.11
C PRO A 44 -4.30 -8.54 -6.95
N GLY A 45 -4.38 -8.69 -8.27
CA GLY A 45 -4.60 -7.55 -9.17
C GLY A 45 -5.89 -6.75 -8.91
N TRP A 46 -6.95 -7.37 -8.37
CA TRP A 46 -8.17 -6.64 -8.01
C TRP A 46 -7.96 -5.68 -6.82
N GLU A 47 -7.01 -5.99 -5.95
CA GLU A 47 -6.63 -5.16 -4.80
C GLU A 47 -5.59 -4.11 -5.19
N GLU A 48 -4.68 -4.42 -6.13
CA GLU A 48 -3.77 -3.44 -6.71
C GLU A 48 -4.53 -2.24 -7.32
N VAL A 49 -5.66 -2.50 -8.00
CA VAL A 49 -6.52 -1.44 -8.55
C VAL A 49 -7.02 -0.49 -7.45
N GLN A 50 -7.33 -1.01 -6.27
CA GLN A 50 -7.76 -0.18 -5.13
C GLN A 50 -6.60 0.59 -4.53
N LEU A 51 -5.43 -0.02 -4.41
CA LEU A 51 -4.22 0.66 -3.93
C LEU A 51 -3.81 1.81 -4.87
N ASP A 52 -3.88 1.60 -6.19
CA ASP A 52 -3.64 2.66 -7.16
C ASP A 52 -4.66 3.78 -7.08
N ARG A 53 -5.93 3.45 -6.80
CA ARG A 53 -6.96 4.45 -6.56
C ARG A 53 -6.67 5.26 -5.29
N LEU A 54 -6.35 4.59 -4.18
CA LEU A 54 -5.98 5.25 -2.91
C LEU A 54 -4.77 6.16 -3.08
N ARG A 55 -3.77 5.73 -3.87
CA ARG A 55 -2.59 6.52 -4.21
C ARG A 55 -2.97 7.74 -5.05
N THR A 56 -3.83 7.57 -6.04
CA THR A 56 -4.33 8.66 -6.90
C THR A 56 -5.10 9.71 -6.08
N LEU A 57 -5.82 9.28 -5.04
CA LEU A 57 -6.52 10.14 -4.09
C LEU A 57 -5.58 10.78 -3.03
N GLY A 58 -4.29 10.44 -3.03
CA GLY A 58 -3.32 10.94 -2.07
C GLY A 58 -3.45 10.36 -0.66
N LEU A 59 -4.19 9.26 -0.49
CA LEU A 59 -4.41 8.62 0.82
C LEU A 59 -3.23 7.72 1.23
N ILE A 60 -2.48 7.23 0.25
CA ILE A 60 -1.26 6.45 0.46
C ILE A 60 -0.13 7.00 -0.41
N ALA A 61 1.11 6.76 0.00
CA ALA A 61 2.31 7.15 -0.71
C ALA A 61 3.27 5.97 -0.82
N ILE A 62 4.01 5.92 -1.93
CA ILE A 62 5.14 5.02 -2.11
C ILE A 62 6.39 5.82 -1.81
N GLU A 63 7.24 5.28 -0.94
CA GLU A 63 8.53 5.87 -0.59
C GLU A 63 9.32 6.26 -1.86
N THR A 64 9.89 7.47 -1.87
CA THR A 64 10.76 7.91 -2.97
C THR A 64 12.21 7.84 -2.51
N ARG A 65 12.89 6.72 -2.81
CA ARG A 65 14.33 6.55 -2.53
C ARG A 65 15.06 5.82 -3.66
N ARG A 66 16.39 5.93 -3.66
CA ARG A 66 17.32 5.07 -4.41
C ARG A 66 17.75 3.91 -3.51
N GLY A 67 18.05 2.74 -4.09
CA GLY A 67 18.47 1.56 -3.33
C GLY A 67 17.67 0.32 -3.72
N PRO A 68 17.28 -0.55 -2.76
CA PRO A 68 16.59 -1.84 -3.00
C PRO A 68 15.43 -1.73 -4.01
N PHE A 69 14.94 -2.83 -4.58
CA PHE A 69 13.81 -2.71 -5.51
C PHE A 69 12.48 -2.45 -4.81
N ASP A 70 12.38 -2.77 -3.51
CA ASP A 70 11.16 -2.59 -2.73
C ASP A 70 11.12 -1.25 -1.99
N ARG A 71 9.94 -0.64 -2.01
CA ARG A 71 9.61 0.66 -1.40
C ARG A 71 8.53 0.44 -0.36
N LYS A 72 8.62 1.13 0.77
CA LYS A 72 7.52 1.14 1.73
C LYS A 72 6.30 1.83 1.12
N VAL A 73 5.13 1.26 1.35
CA VAL A 73 3.85 1.93 1.11
C VAL A 73 3.36 2.44 2.46
N THR A 74 3.11 3.74 2.56
CA THR A 74 2.75 4.39 3.82
C THR A 74 1.45 5.16 3.68
N VAL A 75 0.63 5.17 4.74
CA VAL A 75 -0.56 6.00 4.81
C VAL A 75 -0.15 7.48 4.94
N THR A 76 -0.85 8.37 4.24
CA THR A 76 -0.63 9.82 4.39
C THR A 76 -1.44 10.36 5.56
N ALA A 77 -1.18 11.61 5.97
CA ALA A 77 -1.99 12.27 6.98
C ALA A 77 -3.49 12.34 6.58
N GLN A 78 -3.77 12.54 5.29
CA GLN A 78 -5.13 12.54 4.75
C GLN A 78 -5.74 11.13 4.81
N GLY A 79 -4.99 10.10 4.40
CA GLY A 79 -5.43 8.70 4.50
C GLY A 79 -5.76 8.29 5.93
N LEU A 80 -4.95 8.73 6.90
CA LEU A 80 -5.19 8.44 8.31
C LEU A 80 -6.46 9.13 8.83
N ALA A 81 -6.70 10.39 8.42
CA ALA A 81 -7.91 11.11 8.79
C ALA A 81 -9.18 10.43 8.23
N GLU A 82 -9.15 10.02 6.96
CA GLU A 82 -10.23 9.28 6.31
C GLU A 82 -10.48 7.93 7.00
N LEU A 83 -9.42 7.21 7.37
CA LEU A 83 -9.51 5.94 8.08
C LEU A 83 -10.22 6.10 9.44
N HIS A 84 -9.85 7.14 10.22
CA HIS A 84 -10.51 7.42 11.50
C HIS A 84 -11.98 7.79 11.33
N LEU A 85 -12.33 8.58 10.30
CA LEU A 85 -13.73 8.93 10.03
C LEU A 85 -14.56 7.68 9.70
N ALA A 86 -14.00 6.75 8.91
CA ALA A 86 -14.68 5.51 8.56
C ALA A 86 -14.85 4.56 9.75
N GLN A 87 -13.94 4.56 10.72
CA GLN A 87 -14.03 3.73 11.94
C GLN A 87 -15.00 4.29 12.98
N ALA A 88 -15.34 5.57 12.89
CA ALA A 88 -16.25 6.24 13.81
C ALA A 88 -17.73 6.24 13.34
N ALA A 89 -17.98 5.81 12.10
CA ALA A 89 -19.30 5.74 11.47
C ALA A 89 -19.94 4.37 11.65
#